data_AF-A0AAX4K4M2-F1
#
_entry.id   AF-A0AAX4K4M2-F1
#
_cell.length_a   1.000
_cell.length_b   1.000
_cell.length_c   1.000
_cell.angle_alpha   90.00
_cell.angle_beta   90.00
_cell.angle_gamma   90.00
#
_symmetry.space_group_name_H-M   'P 1'
#
loop_
_entity.id
_entity.type
_entity.pdbx_description
1 polymer ?
#
loop_
_entity_poly.entity_id
_entity_poly.type
_entity_poly.pdbx_seq_one_letter_code
_entity_poly.pdbx_strand_id
1 'polypeptide(L)'
;MSAGRIGSYIRRIKNITNRILGPSQPIDDLDIPLPKSSIVLSTTIGEKSYTFEPDKFFNKISIPLGIYPFLCLWIGLFIILVRQQYYLPNSPQIISCTAAPWNDFPPDTCGLNGTNCLNDLTEINDKSFRCLGGCKNSKLGNSRYIGSEKINNVPLVIGGGDVDKTYRADSWVCSAALHSSIISSSLGGCINFHSLPHPEGYSNYLSSNSHSINSTAFEPHYPGAFRLSKYSSINGCLDLHYIVTGFNAFCLLLTTLLLKPRLSLSFIILLVLGYFHLILFANPPNAQSPNWETIFARLTPTLIAGYWMYKISFKRTLIGFRNLPFEIAIWQGAGFWIGIESSTIFNKLPITRLGYDSLDPAGIISLVIIIVIVVIIGCIQAWQMRKYGLLRYYLYRYIPLVPLLIILAVIPNYSFRPHHYLLALLGIPVVSLPNRISLFLQAFFLGLFLDGTGRWGWDGIIQLTGSLVGDANTGSFVPSFWSNLTTSTTLFWDPVDVVEKIHNVTSYSILIDDIQHFANYTNRSIDMTTLGLTAGIDHFVRLAFIANGTSLDITKPVTWHANSSWSQLWDVV
;
A
#
# COMPACT_ATOMS: atom_id res chain seq x y z
N MET A 1 12.96 -62.31 3.15
CA MET A 1 12.15 -61.70 2.07
C MET A 1 13.07 -61.30 0.93
N SER A 2 12.88 -61.87 -0.26
CA SER A 2 13.85 -61.87 -1.36
C SER A 2 14.05 -60.49 -1.99
N ALA A 3 15.32 -60.17 -2.31
CA ALA A 3 15.75 -58.95 -3.00
C ALA A 3 14.97 -58.67 -4.30
N GLY A 4 14.40 -59.70 -4.94
CA GLY A 4 13.56 -59.58 -6.14
C GLY A 4 12.21 -58.90 -5.90
N ARG A 5 11.59 -59.07 -4.71
CA ARG A 5 10.35 -58.35 -4.36
C ARG A 5 10.61 -56.86 -4.13
N ILE A 6 11.72 -56.53 -3.46
CA ILE A 6 12.12 -55.14 -3.19
C ILE A 6 12.40 -54.39 -4.51
N GLY A 7 13.13 -55.01 -5.45
CA GLY A 7 13.39 -54.41 -6.77
C GLY A 7 12.12 -54.15 -7.59
N SER A 8 11.14 -55.05 -7.54
CA SER A 8 9.84 -54.88 -8.22
C SER A 8 9.04 -53.71 -7.63
N TYR A 9 9.01 -53.59 -6.31
CA TYR A 9 8.37 -52.46 -5.61
C TYR A 9 9.04 -51.13 -5.95
N ILE A 10 10.37 -51.06 -5.90
CA ILE A 10 11.14 -49.86 -6.26
C ILE A 10 10.87 -49.43 -7.70
N ARG A 11 10.80 -50.39 -8.65
CA ARG A 11 10.49 -50.11 -10.05
C ARG A 11 9.07 -49.59 -10.23
N ARG A 12 8.08 -50.17 -9.53
CA ARG A 12 6.69 -49.67 -9.54
C ARG A 12 6.59 -48.26 -8.98
N ILE A 13 7.23 -47.98 -7.84
CA ILE A 13 7.29 -46.65 -7.24
C ILE A 13 7.94 -45.66 -8.21
N LYS A 14 9.11 -45.98 -8.77
CA LYS A 14 9.80 -45.13 -9.75
C LYS A 14 8.94 -44.83 -10.98
N ASN A 15 8.20 -45.82 -11.48
CA ASN A 15 7.28 -45.62 -12.60
C ASN A 15 6.10 -44.72 -12.23
N ILE A 16 5.50 -44.89 -11.06
CA ILE A 16 4.42 -44.03 -10.57
C ILE A 16 4.94 -42.61 -10.32
N THR A 17 6.10 -42.45 -9.69
CA THR A 17 6.74 -41.15 -9.44
C THR A 17 7.07 -40.45 -10.75
N ASN A 18 7.68 -41.15 -11.71
CA ASN A 18 7.97 -40.58 -13.03
C ASN A 18 6.69 -40.25 -13.80
N ARG A 19 5.65 -41.08 -13.64
CA ARG A 19 4.33 -40.76 -14.16
C ARG A 19 3.89 -39.46 -13.53
N ILE A 20 3.72 -39.33 -12.21
CA ILE A 20 3.13 -38.16 -11.53
C ILE A 20 3.97 -36.88 -11.58
N LEU A 21 5.28 -36.98 -11.33
CA LEU A 21 6.20 -35.83 -11.12
C LEU A 21 7.14 -35.55 -12.29
N GLY A 22 7.22 -36.47 -13.26
CA GLY A 22 8.13 -36.35 -14.40
C GLY A 22 9.52 -36.93 -14.15
N PRO A 23 10.48 -36.73 -15.08
CA PRO A 23 11.82 -37.28 -14.96
C PRO A 23 12.57 -36.75 -13.73
N SER A 24 13.55 -37.52 -13.26
CA SER A 24 14.32 -37.19 -12.05
C SER A 24 15.29 -36.03 -12.22
N GLN A 25 15.68 -35.74 -13.46
CA GLN A 25 16.58 -34.65 -13.82
C GLN A 25 15.87 -33.73 -14.81
N PRO A 26 16.08 -32.41 -14.71
CA PRO A 26 15.67 -31.47 -15.74
C PRO A 26 16.27 -31.83 -17.10
N ILE A 27 15.49 -31.61 -18.16
CA ILE A 27 15.99 -31.62 -19.54
C ILE A 27 16.81 -30.34 -19.77
N ASP A 28 17.81 -30.38 -20.67
CA ASP A 28 18.58 -29.19 -21.04
C ASP A 28 17.66 -28.11 -21.63
N ASP A 29 17.98 -26.84 -21.36
CA ASP A 29 17.19 -25.69 -21.79
C ASP A 29 17.11 -25.61 -23.33
N LEU A 30 18.11 -26.13 -24.04
CA LEU A 30 18.16 -26.17 -25.51
C LEU A 30 17.18 -27.18 -26.14
N ASP A 31 16.76 -28.19 -25.39
CA ASP A 31 15.88 -29.25 -25.88
C ASP A 31 14.40 -28.96 -25.63
N ILE A 32 14.08 -27.82 -24.99
CA ILE A 32 12.70 -27.42 -24.72
C ILE A 32 12.07 -26.87 -26.00
N PRO A 33 10.90 -27.37 -26.43
CA PRO A 33 10.22 -26.88 -27.63
C PRO A 33 9.98 -25.38 -27.58
N LEU A 34 10.40 -24.68 -28.65
CA LEU A 34 10.24 -23.24 -28.77
C LEU A 34 8.78 -22.87 -29.08
N PRO A 35 8.25 -21.79 -28.47
CA PRO A 35 6.94 -21.28 -28.82
C PRO A 35 6.90 -20.80 -30.28
N LYS A 36 5.74 -20.95 -30.92
CA LYS A 36 5.42 -20.35 -32.23
C LYS A 36 4.60 -19.08 -32.04
N SER A 37 4.54 -18.21 -33.05
CA SER A 37 3.68 -17.00 -33.03
C SER A 37 2.22 -17.38 -32.77
N SER A 38 1.52 -16.61 -31.94
CA SER A 38 0.11 -16.86 -31.57
C SER A 38 -0.86 -16.36 -32.61
N ILE A 39 -0.48 -15.31 -33.35
CA ILE A 39 -1.33 -14.67 -34.34
C ILE A 39 -0.76 -14.95 -35.72
N VAL A 40 -1.52 -15.70 -36.51
CA VAL A 40 -1.30 -15.89 -37.94
C VAL A 40 -2.56 -15.42 -38.64
N LEU A 41 -2.49 -14.27 -39.32
CA LEU A 41 -3.58 -13.86 -40.21
C LEU A 41 -3.34 -14.49 -41.57
N SER A 42 -4.30 -15.25 -42.09
CA SER A 42 -4.27 -15.75 -43.46
C SER A 42 -5.39 -15.11 -44.27
N THR A 43 -5.06 -14.55 -45.42
CA THR A 43 -6.05 -14.12 -46.42
C THR A 43 -5.78 -14.81 -47.75
N THR A 44 -6.83 -15.22 -48.45
CA THR A 44 -6.72 -15.90 -49.74
C THR A 44 -7.34 -14.99 -50.80
N ILE A 45 -6.55 -14.61 -51.81
CA ILE A 45 -6.99 -13.77 -52.92
C ILE A 45 -6.76 -14.58 -54.21
N GLY A 46 -7.85 -15.05 -54.81
CA GLY A 46 -7.80 -16.00 -55.93
C GLY A 46 -7.18 -17.33 -55.50
N GLU A 47 -6.17 -17.80 -56.23
CA GLU A 47 -5.43 -19.04 -55.91
C GLU A 47 -4.26 -18.83 -54.94
N LYS A 48 -4.00 -17.59 -54.50
CA LYS A 48 -2.84 -17.26 -53.65
C LYS A 48 -3.27 -17.05 -52.20
N SER A 49 -2.67 -17.81 -51.29
CA SER A 49 -2.78 -17.60 -49.84
C SER A 49 -1.64 -16.73 -49.32
N TYR A 50 -1.97 -15.67 -48.59
CA TYR A 50 -1.03 -14.79 -47.91
C TYR A 50 -1.13 -14.99 -46.40
N THR A 51 -0.01 -15.30 -45.75
CA THR A 51 0.07 -15.41 -44.29
C THR A 51 0.87 -14.26 -43.71
N PHE A 52 0.28 -13.54 -42.77
CA PHE A 52 0.91 -12.49 -41.99
C PHE A 52 1.15 -12.97 -40.56
N GLU A 53 2.40 -12.92 -40.14
CA GLU A 53 2.82 -13.16 -38.76
C GLU A 53 3.45 -11.87 -38.23
N PRO A 54 2.87 -11.22 -37.20
CA PRO A 54 3.39 -9.96 -36.67
C PRO A 54 4.87 -10.06 -36.29
N ASP A 55 5.29 -11.16 -35.67
CA ASP A 55 6.69 -11.38 -35.30
C ASP A 55 7.63 -11.38 -36.50
N LYS A 56 7.25 -11.98 -37.63
CA LYS A 56 8.07 -11.95 -38.86
C LYS A 56 8.19 -10.53 -39.41
N PHE A 57 7.11 -9.77 -39.36
CA PHE A 57 7.11 -8.36 -39.76
C PHE A 57 8.07 -7.53 -38.89
N PHE A 58 7.92 -7.59 -37.56
CA PHE A 58 8.77 -6.84 -36.63
C PHE A 58 10.24 -7.28 -36.69
N ASN A 59 10.52 -8.56 -36.90
CA ASN A 59 11.88 -9.03 -37.15
C ASN A 59 12.48 -8.39 -38.42
N LYS A 60 11.68 -8.24 -39.50
CA LYS A 60 12.14 -7.66 -40.77
C LYS A 60 12.43 -6.16 -40.66
N ILE A 61 11.62 -5.41 -39.92
CA ILE A 61 11.78 -3.95 -39.76
C ILE A 61 12.67 -3.55 -38.58
N SER A 62 13.23 -4.53 -37.84
CA SER A 62 14.02 -4.25 -36.65
C SER A 62 15.34 -3.52 -36.98
N ILE A 63 15.70 -2.58 -36.11
CA ILE A 63 16.89 -1.72 -36.23
C ILE A 63 17.72 -1.85 -34.94
N PRO A 64 18.41 -2.98 -34.73
CA PRO A 64 19.09 -3.27 -33.46
C PRO A 64 20.23 -2.29 -33.14
N LEU A 65 20.84 -1.66 -34.16
CA LEU A 65 21.88 -0.64 -33.97
C LEU A 65 21.34 0.65 -33.33
N GLY A 66 20.02 0.91 -33.46
CA GLY A 66 19.37 2.09 -32.88
C GLY A 66 19.17 2.03 -31.36
N ILE A 67 19.45 0.89 -30.72
CA ILE A 67 19.17 0.71 -29.29
C ILE A 67 19.91 1.70 -28.39
N TYR A 68 21.21 1.89 -28.58
CA TYR A 68 22.02 2.75 -27.73
C TYR A 68 21.65 4.24 -27.84
N PRO A 69 21.54 4.85 -29.05
CA PRO A 69 21.10 6.23 -29.14
C PRO A 69 19.67 6.42 -28.62
N PHE A 70 18.78 5.45 -28.84
CA PHE A 70 17.42 5.49 -28.29
C PHE A 70 17.42 5.46 -26.75
N LEU A 71 18.22 4.57 -26.14
CA LEU A 71 18.34 4.50 -24.68
C LEU A 71 18.91 5.79 -24.10
N CYS A 72 19.92 6.40 -24.72
CA CYS A 72 20.45 7.70 -24.30
C CYS A 72 19.38 8.79 -24.34
N LEU A 73 18.59 8.85 -25.43
CA LEU A 73 17.48 9.78 -25.56
C LEU A 73 16.40 9.53 -24.49
N TRP A 74 16.00 8.28 -24.30
CA TRP A 74 14.97 7.90 -23.33
C TRP A 74 15.40 8.25 -21.90
N ILE A 75 16.64 7.93 -21.51
CA ILE A 75 17.20 8.29 -20.20
C ILE A 75 17.24 9.82 -20.04
N GLY A 76 17.69 10.56 -21.07
CA GLY A 76 17.70 12.02 -21.04
C GLY A 76 16.31 12.63 -20.82
N LEU A 77 15.30 12.14 -21.56
CA LEU A 77 13.90 12.57 -21.39
C LEU A 77 13.34 12.17 -20.02
N PHE A 78 13.66 10.98 -19.53
CA PHE A 78 13.25 10.52 -18.20
C PHE A 78 13.84 11.42 -17.10
N ILE A 79 15.11 11.79 -17.19
CA ILE A 79 15.75 12.74 -16.27
C ILE A 79 15.05 14.10 -16.31
N ILE A 80 14.67 14.59 -17.49
CA ILE A 80 13.90 15.83 -17.62
C ILE A 80 12.53 15.69 -16.94
N LEU A 81 11.84 14.56 -17.10
CA LEU A 81 10.55 14.31 -16.43
C LEU A 81 10.70 14.23 -14.90
N VAL A 82 11.78 13.63 -14.39
CA VAL A 82 12.11 13.65 -12.94
C VAL A 82 12.35 15.09 -12.47
N ARG A 83 13.06 15.90 -13.25
CA ARG A 83 13.24 17.33 -12.97
C ARG A 83 11.89 18.06 -12.93
N GLN A 84 10.99 17.78 -13.86
CA GLN A 84 9.65 18.38 -13.89
C GLN A 84 8.78 17.93 -12.70
N GLN A 85 8.91 16.69 -12.23
CA GLN A 85 8.14 16.20 -11.08
C GLN A 85 8.60 16.84 -9.76
N TYR A 86 9.92 17.02 -9.55
CA TYR A 86 10.46 17.27 -8.22
C TYR A 86 11.33 18.53 -8.06
N TYR A 87 11.89 19.05 -9.15
CA TYR A 87 12.94 20.07 -9.10
C TYR A 87 12.60 21.32 -9.92
N LEU A 88 11.30 21.59 -10.11
CA LEU A 88 10.85 22.84 -10.69
C LEU A 88 11.08 23.99 -9.70
N PRO A 89 11.77 25.07 -10.10
CA PRO A 89 11.90 26.25 -9.26
C PRO A 89 10.54 26.84 -8.92
N ASN A 90 10.38 27.33 -7.70
CA ASN A 90 9.17 28.00 -7.22
C ASN A 90 7.90 27.12 -7.21
N SER A 91 8.02 25.80 -7.36
CA SER A 91 6.88 24.90 -7.15
C SER A 91 6.65 24.66 -5.65
N PRO A 92 5.39 24.60 -5.19
CA PRO A 92 5.05 24.22 -3.82
C PRO A 92 5.65 22.88 -3.39
N GLN A 93 5.94 22.73 -2.10
CA GLN A 93 6.47 21.49 -1.53
C GLN A 93 5.45 20.36 -1.66
N ILE A 94 5.92 19.18 -2.07
CA ILE A 94 5.07 17.99 -2.15
C ILE A 94 4.85 17.41 -0.75
N ILE A 95 3.59 17.15 -0.40
CA ILE A 95 3.18 16.54 0.87
C ILE A 95 2.52 15.18 0.64
N SER A 96 2.52 14.34 1.68
CA SER A 96 1.91 13.02 1.63
C SER A 96 0.38 13.10 1.61
N CYS A 97 -0.27 12.08 1.04
CA CYS A 97 -1.72 12.01 0.99
C CYS A 97 -2.40 11.93 2.37
N THR A 98 -1.63 11.55 3.40
CA THR A 98 -2.05 11.45 4.79
C THR A 98 -1.49 12.57 5.67
N ALA A 99 -0.87 13.60 5.08
CA ALA A 99 -0.36 14.74 5.84
C ALA A 99 -1.53 15.55 6.42
N ALA A 100 -1.46 15.83 7.71
CA ALA A 100 -2.32 16.76 8.43
C ALA A 100 -1.45 17.75 9.23
N PRO A 101 -1.94 18.96 9.52
CA PRO A 101 -1.30 19.87 10.47
C PRO A 101 -1.09 19.19 11.82
N TRP A 102 -2.14 18.54 12.35
CA TRP A 102 -2.07 17.75 13.58
C TRP A 102 -2.05 16.28 13.21
N ASN A 103 -0.84 15.79 12.92
CA ASN A 103 -0.63 14.42 12.46
C ASN A 103 -0.41 13.42 13.60
N ASP A 104 -0.27 13.92 14.84
CA ASP A 104 0.03 13.10 16.00
C ASP A 104 -1.22 12.41 16.55
N PHE A 105 -1.15 11.09 16.60
CA PHE A 105 -2.15 10.23 17.22
C PHE A 105 -1.43 9.28 18.19
N PRO A 106 -1.94 9.03 19.40
CA PRO A 106 -3.26 9.41 19.93
C PRO A 106 -3.43 10.93 20.20
N PRO A 107 -4.68 11.44 20.30
CA PRO A 107 -4.96 12.89 20.31
C PRO A 107 -4.37 13.66 21.51
N ASP A 108 -4.01 12.96 22.59
CA ASP A 108 -3.36 13.56 23.76
C ASP A 108 -1.87 13.85 23.57
N THR A 109 -1.28 13.44 22.44
CA THR A 109 0.08 13.83 22.04
C THR A 109 0.20 15.35 21.82
N CYS A 110 -0.87 15.98 21.31
CA CYS A 110 -0.94 17.43 21.14
C CYS A 110 -1.05 18.21 22.45
N GLY A 111 -1.09 17.52 23.60
CA GLY A 111 -1.07 18.13 24.91
C GLY A 111 -2.35 18.88 25.26
N LEU A 112 -2.32 19.57 26.40
CA LEU A 112 -3.43 20.34 26.93
C LEU A 112 -3.96 21.34 25.89
N ASN A 113 -5.24 21.26 25.57
CA ASN A 113 -5.93 22.08 24.58
C ASN A 113 -5.23 22.15 23.20
N GLY A 114 -4.42 21.15 22.85
CA GLY A 114 -3.68 21.11 21.58
C GLY A 114 -2.45 22.04 21.51
N THR A 115 -2.01 22.57 22.64
CA THR A 115 -0.90 23.53 22.72
C THR A 115 0.44 23.02 22.18
N ASN A 116 0.73 21.72 22.26
CA ASN A 116 1.99 21.18 21.73
C ASN A 116 2.02 21.17 20.19
N CYS A 117 0.85 21.07 19.54
CA CYS A 117 0.71 21.05 18.08
C CYS A 117 0.42 22.45 17.49
N LEU A 118 0.54 23.52 18.29
CA LEU A 118 0.31 24.89 17.84
C LEU A 118 1.27 25.32 16.73
N ASN A 119 2.56 25.01 16.90
CA ASN A 119 3.59 25.39 15.94
C ASN A 119 3.37 24.67 14.61
N ASP A 120 2.96 23.40 14.62
CA ASP A 120 2.70 22.63 13.40
C ASP A 120 1.58 23.23 12.54
N LEU A 121 0.59 23.88 13.17
CA LEU A 121 -0.49 24.58 12.48
C LEU A 121 -0.09 25.98 12.00
N THR A 122 0.59 26.74 12.85
CA THR A 122 0.90 28.16 12.59
C THR A 122 2.10 28.35 11.67
N GLU A 123 3.11 27.48 11.74
CA GLU A 123 4.29 27.56 10.87
C GLU A 123 3.94 27.29 9.40
N ILE A 124 2.86 26.56 9.13
CA ILE A 124 2.41 26.24 7.78
C ILE A 124 1.34 27.20 7.26
N ASN A 125 0.93 28.18 8.07
CA ASN A 125 -0.01 29.19 7.64
C ASN A 125 0.52 29.97 6.44
N ASP A 126 -0.35 30.22 5.47
CA ASP A 126 -0.06 30.89 4.20
C ASP A 126 1.05 30.23 3.36
N LYS A 127 1.41 28.97 3.67
CA LYS A 127 2.26 28.15 2.79
C LYS A 127 1.43 27.47 1.71
N SER A 128 2.08 27.23 0.57
CA SER A 128 1.51 26.43 -0.51
C SER A 128 2.06 25.02 -0.49
N PHE A 129 1.21 24.05 -0.82
CA PHE A 129 1.58 22.64 -0.90
C PHE A 129 1.11 22.03 -2.21
N ARG A 130 1.78 20.95 -2.62
CA ARG A 130 1.43 20.13 -3.77
C ARG A 130 1.02 18.73 -3.32
N CYS A 131 -0.15 18.32 -3.76
CA CYS A 131 -0.69 16.99 -3.57
C CYS A 131 -0.53 16.19 -4.86
N LEU A 132 -0.02 14.96 -4.76
CA LEU A 132 0.08 14.04 -5.89
C LEU A 132 -1.30 13.44 -6.25
N GLY A 133 -1.38 12.83 -7.43
CA GLY A 133 -2.56 12.09 -7.86
C GLY A 133 -2.77 10.84 -7.01
N GLY A 134 -4.00 10.33 -7.00
CA GLY A 134 -4.32 9.08 -6.31
C GLY A 134 -4.55 9.20 -4.81
N CYS A 135 -4.39 10.37 -4.19
CA CYS A 135 -4.64 10.57 -2.76
C CYS A 135 -6.07 10.22 -2.31
N LYS A 136 -7.05 10.25 -3.23
CA LYS A 136 -8.42 9.77 -2.98
C LYS A 136 -8.47 8.33 -2.45
N ASN A 137 -7.50 7.50 -2.83
CA ASN A 137 -7.46 6.07 -2.45
C ASN A 137 -6.67 5.83 -1.16
N SER A 138 -6.10 6.87 -0.54
CA SER A 138 -5.48 6.76 0.77
C SER A 138 -6.57 6.71 1.83
N LYS A 139 -6.51 5.72 2.71
CA LYS A 139 -7.54 5.44 3.71
C LYS A 139 -6.88 5.19 5.05
N LEU A 140 -7.58 5.49 6.14
CA LEU A 140 -7.12 5.20 7.49
C LEU A 140 -6.78 3.73 7.63
N GLY A 141 -5.55 3.48 8.09
CA GLY A 141 -5.07 2.12 8.36
C GLY A 141 -5.61 1.56 9.67
N ASN A 142 -5.89 2.41 10.65
CA ASN A 142 -6.42 2.05 11.96
C ASN A 142 -7.64 2.90 12.27
N SER A 143 -8.63 2.33 12.98
CA SER A 143 -9.87 3.03 13.26
C SER A 143 -9.67 4.15 14.27
N ARG A 144 -10.35 5.29 14.07
CA ARG A 144 -10.31 6.45 14.97
C ARG A 144 -11.73 6.85 15.38
N TYR A 145 -11.85 7.48 16.54
CA TYR A 145 -13.11 8.09 16.97
C TYR A 145 -13.08 9.59 16.70
N ILE A 146 -14.16 10.11 16.10
CA ILE A 146 -14.45 11.53 15.97
C ILE A 146 -15.74 11.78 16.73
N GLY A 147 -15.65 12.42 17.89
CA GLY A 147 -16.74 12.44 18.85
C GLY A 147 -17.21 11.00 19.18
N SER A 148 -18.47 10.68 18.88
CA SER A 148 -19.05 9.34 19.05
C SER A 148 -18.89 8.41 17.83
N GLU A 149 -18.52 8.93 16.66
CA GLU A 149 -18.45 8.16 15.42
C GLU A 149 -17.11 7.43 15.31
N LYS A 150 -17.16 6.11 15.08
CA LYS A 150 -15.97 5.31 14.80
C LYS A 150 -15.73 5.24 13.29
N ILE A 151 -14.73 5.96 12.81
CA ILE A 151 -14.33 5.95 11.40
C ILE A 151 -13.21 4.95 11.14
N ASN A 152 -13.30 4.24 10.01
CA ASN A 152 -12.29 3.27 9.58
C ASN A 152 -12.32 3.12 8.05
N ASN A 153 -11.18 2.81 7.43
CA ASN A 153 -11.07 2.52 6.00
C ASN A 153 -11.65 3.63 5.08
N VAL A 154 -11.55 4.88 5.53
CA VAL A 154 -11.96 6.10 4.80
C VAL A 154 -10.85 7.14 4.85
N PRO A 155 -10.78 8.10 3.91
CA PRO A 155 -9.92 9.28 4.06
C PRO A 155 -10.34 10.09 5.29
N LEU A 156 -9.38 10.57 6.09
CA LEU A 156 -9.67 11.36 7.29
C LEU A 156 -9.98 12.81 6.91
N VAL A 157 -11.26 13.18 6.92
CA VAL A 157 -11.72 14.55 6.64
C VAL A 157 -12.86 14.89 7.59
N ILE A 158 -12.69 15.94 8.40
CA ILE A 158 -13.69 16.43 9.35
C ILE A 158 -14.12 17.85 8.94
N GLY A 159 -15.41 18.05 8.70
CA GLY A 159 -15.97 19.32 8.26
C GLY A 159 -16.00 19.53 6.74
N GLY A 160 -15.91 20.79 6.30
CA GLY A 160 -15.98 21.17 4.89
C GLY A 160 -17.40 21.23 4.29
N GLY A 161 -18.44 20.99 5.07
CA GLY A 161 -19.84 21.14 4.65
C GLY A 161 -20.33 22.59 4.68
N ASP A 162 -19.65 23.48 5.41
CA ASP A 162 -19.94 24.90 5.52
C ASP A 162 -19.62 25.68 4.22
N VAL A 163 -20.00 26.96 4.20
CA VAL A 163 -19.78 27.86 3.05
C VAL A 163 -18.29 28.08 2.79
N ASP A 164 -17.51 28.24 3.86
CA ASP A 164 -16.08 28.56 3.78
C ASP A 164 -15.18 27.32 3.68
N LYS A 165 -15.78 26.12 3.70
CA LYS A 165 -15.06 24.83 3.65
C LYS A 165 -14.00 24.72 4.75
N THR A 166 -14.43 24.88 5.99
CA THR A 166 -13.60 24.83 7.19
C THR A 166 -13.38 23.38 7.63
N TYR A 167 -12.12 22.99 7.79
CA TYR A 167 -11.70 21.64 8.18
C TYR A 167 -11.01 21.66 9.54
N ARG A 168 -11.14 20.57 10.30
CA ARG A 168 -10.45 20.37 11.57
C ARG A 168 -8.96 20.09 11.33
N ALA A 169 -8.06 20.55 12.22
CA ALA A 169 -6.60 20.50 12.03
C ALA A 169 -6.00 19.09 11.90
N ASP A 170 -6.71 18.04 12.28
CA ASP A 170 -6.33 16.63 12.11
C ASP A 170 -6.86 16.01 10.80
N SER A 171 -7.55 16.79 9.96
CA SER A 171 -7.97 16.36 8.62
C SER A 171 -6.78 16.28 7.66
N TRP A 172 -6.76 15.26 6.80
CA TRP A 172 -5.74 15.13 5.76
C TRP A 172 -5.89 16.21 4.70
N VAL A 173 -4.83 17.02 4.52
CA VAL A 173 -4.84 18.22 3.67
C VAL A 173 -5.19 17.89 2.22
N CYS A 174 -4.57 16.87 1.63
CA CYS A 174 -4.85 16.48 0.24
C CYS A 174 -6.25 15.89 0.06
N SER A 175 -6.78 15.20 1.08
CA SER A 175 -8.15 14.67 1.05
C SER A 175 -9.18 15.80 1.19
N ALA A 176 -8.91 16.78 2.06
CA ALA A 176 -9.71 18.00 2.17
C ALA A 176 -9.70 18.82 0.88
N ALA A 177 -8.56 18.94 0.20
CA ALA A 177 -8.44 19.63 -1.09
C ALA A 177 -9.24 18.95 -2.22
N LEU A 178 -9.29 17.61 -2.21
CA LEU A 178 -10.14 16.84 -3.11
C LEU A 178 -11.63 17.02 -2.78
N HIS A 179 -11.98 16.99 -1.50
CA HIS A 179 -13.33 17.21 -1.02
C HIS A 179 -13.84 18.63 -1.38
N SER A 180 -13.01 19.66 -1.25
CA SER A 180 -13.35 21.03 -1.68
C SER A 180 -13.23 21.29 -3.19
N SER A 181 -12.92 20.28 -4.00
CA SER A 181 -12.82 20.40 -5.47
C SER A 181 -11.72 21.37 -5.94
N ILE A 182 -10.67 21.56 -5.14
CA ILE A 182 -9.54 22.44 -5.49
C ILE A 182 -8.57 21.72 -6.44
N ILE A 183 -8.37 20.42 -6.24
CA ILE A 183 -7.40 19.61 -6.99
C ILE A 183 -8.06 18.39 -7.68
N SER A 184 -7.33 17.78 -8.62
CA SER A 184 -7.79 16.59 -9.36
C SER A 184 -7.46 15.29 -8.61
N SER A 185 -8.39 14.34 -8.61
CA SER A 185 -8.16 13.00 -8.04
C SER A 185 -7.09 12.19 -8.77
N SER A 186 -6.88 12.41 -10.07
CA SER A 186 -5.93 11.66 -10.90
C SER A 186 -4.62 12.40 -11.13
N LEU A 187 -4.67 13.73 -11.20
CA LEU A 187 -3.51 14.56 -11.55
C LEU A 187 -2.97 15.38 -10.37
N GLY A 188 -3.60 15.29 -9.20
CA GLY A 188 -3.23 16.08 -8.04
C GLY A 188 -3.47 17.58 -8.25
N GLY A 189 -2.68 18.39 -7.56
CA GLY A 189 -2.70 19.84 -7.72
C GLY A 189 -1.99 20.57 -6.58
N CYS A 190 -1.91 21.90 -6.70
CA CYS A 190 -1.39 22.76 -5.64
C CYS A 190 -2.51 23.49 -4.91
N ILE A 191 -2.27 23.76 -3.63
CA ILE A 191 -3.18 24.44 -2.72
C ILE A 191 -2.43 25.52 -1.94
N ASN A 192 -3.16 26.52 -1.47
CA ASN A 192 -2.70 27.37 -0.36
C ASN A 192 -3.40 26.94 0.92
N PHE A 193 -2.64 26.90 2.00
CA PHE A 193 -3.10 26.55 3.32
C PHE A 193 -3.31 27.81 4.16
N HIS A 194 -4.47 27.92 4.81
CA HIS A 194 -4.78 29.03 5.71
C HIS A 194 -5.27 28.47 7.05
N SER A 195 -4.49 28.64 8.11
CA SER A 195 -4.92 28.26 9.47
C SER A 195 -5.91 29.28 10.01
N LEU A 196 -6.88 28.83 10.80
CA LEU A 196 -7.64 29.72 11.67
C LEU A 196 -6.84 30.02 12.95
N PRO A 197 -7.06 31.16 13.61
CA PRO A 197 -6.35 31.49 14.84
C PRO A 197 -6.59 30.43 15.92
N HIS A 198 -5.52 30.00 16.58
CA HIS A 198 -5.59 29.17 17.78
C HIS A 198 -5.62 30.07 19.03
N PRO A 199 -6.43 29.78 20.07
CA PRO A 199 -7.37 28.66 20.19
C PRO A 199 -8.78 28.96 19.66
N GLU A 200 -8.99 30.06 18.91
CA GLU A 200 -10.33 30.45 18.42
C GLU A 200 -10.99 29.40 17.52
N GLY A 201 -10.18 28.61 16.79
CA GLY A 201 -10.59 27.36 16.15
C GLY A 201 -11.86 27.48 15.30
N TYR A 202 -12.70 26.45 15.37
CA TYR A 202 -14.04 26.47 14.78
C TYR A 202 -14.97 25.51 15.54
N SER A 203 -16.28 25.68 15.35
CA SER A 203 -17.31 24.81 15.92
C SER A 203 -18.33 24.47 14.84
N ASN A 204 -19.12 23.42 15.02
CA ASN A 204 -20.15 23.00 14.06
C ASN A 204 -19.58 22.65 12.66
N TYR A 205 -18.58 21.76 12.64
CA TYR A 205 -18.06 21.18 11.41
C TYR A 205 -19.13 20.32 10.75
N LEU A 206 -19.72 20.83 9.67
CA LEU A 206 -20.77 20.12 8.93
C LEU A 206 -20.17 19.02 8.04
N SER A 207 -20.77 17.83 8.05
CA SER A 207 -20.45 16.77 7.09
C SER A 207 -21.00 17.09 5.70
N SER A 208 -20.30 16.67 4.67
CA SER A 208 -20.84 16.63 3.30
C SER A 208 -20.18 15.51 2.50
N ASN A 209 -20.83 15.12 1.39
CA ASN A 209 -20.23 14.23 0.42
C ASN A 209 -19.90 15.01 -0.85
N SER A 210 -18.62 15.06 -1.20
CA SER A 210 -18.13 15.73 -2.41
C SER A 210 -17.02 14.90 -3.04
N HIS A 211 -17.08 14.73 -4.37
CA HIS A 211 -16.06 13.99 -5.15
C HIS A 211 -15.82 12.54 -4.66
N SER A 212 -16.87 11.92 -4.11
CA SER A 212 -16.84 10.60 -3.45
C SER A 212 -15.92 10.53 -2.23
N ILE A 213 -15.73 11.65 -1.54
CA ILE A 213 -15.16 11.72 -0.20
C ILE A 213 -16.29 12.18 0.71
N ASN A 214 -16.58 11.38 1.72
CA ASN A 214 -17.54 11.73 2.76
C ASN A 214 -16.76 12.32 3.93
N SER A 215 -17.09 13.54 4.34
CA SER A 215 -16.52 14.13 5.55
C SER A 215 -17.36 13.81 6.78
N THR A 216 -16.72 13.77 7.93
CA THR A 216 -17.35 13.51 9.23
C THR A 216 -17.79 14.83 9.87
N ALA A 217 -18.95 14.84 10.50
CA ALA A 217 -19.43 16.01 11.24
C ALA A 217 -18.80 16.03 12.65
N PHE A 218 -18.60 17.23 13.18
CA PHE A 218 -18.15 17.42 14.56
C PHE A 218 -18.72 18.74 15.09
N GLU A 219 -19.69 18.65 16.00
CA GLU A 219 -20.40 19.83 16.49
C GLU A 219 -19.63 20.65 17.53
N PRO A 220 -18.93 20.03 18.51
CA PRO A 220 -18.21 20.77 19.53
C PRO A 220 -17.12 21.68 18.98
N HIS A 221 -16.68 22.61 19.83
CA HIS A 221 -15.57 23.49 19.54
C HIS A 221 -14.27 22.70 19.46
N TYR A 222 -13.46 22.96 18.42
CA TYR A 222 -12.14 22.38 18.30
C TYR A 222 -11.09 23.48 18.05
N PRO A 223 -10.00 23.53 18.82
CA PRO A 223 -9.09 24.68 18.85
C PRO A 223 -8.16 24.81 17.63
N GLY A 224 -8.12 23.80 16.75
CA GLY A 224 -7.32 23.80 15.52
C GLY A 224 -8.18 23.65 14.27
N ALA A 225 -8.15 24.62 13.36
CA ALA A 225 -8.89 24.56 12.10
C ALA A 225 -8.12 25.18 10.94
N PHE A 226 -8.47 24.82 9.71
CA PHE A 226 -7.90 25.40 8.52
C PHE A 226 -8.90 25.47 7.36
N ARG A 227 -8.54 26.31 6.37
CA ARG A 227 -9.22 26.46 5.09
C ARG A 227 -8.20 26.36 3.97
N LEU A 228 -8.67 26.02 2.79
CA LEU A 228 -7.84 25.84 1.60
C LEU A 228 -8.31 26.75 0.48
N SER A 229 -7.36 27.30 -0.28
CA SER A 229 -7.66 28.06 -1.49
C SER A 229 -6.89 27.53 -2.70
N LYS A 230 -7.40 27.85 -3.90
CA LYS A 230 -6.75 27.47 -5.16
C LYS A 230 -5.41 28.19 -5.29
N TYR A 231 -4.37 27.44 -5.63
CA TYR A 231 -3.09 28.02 -6.03
C TYR A 231 -3.22 28.66 -7.43
N SER A 232 -2.64 29.85 -7.62
CA SER A 232 -2.87 30.68 -8.81
C SER A 232 -2.13 30.19 -10.06
N SER A 233 -1.03 29.48 -9.90
CA SER A 233 -0.22 28.94 -11.01
C SER A 233 -0.49 27.46 -11.23
N ILE A 234 -0.58 27.03 -12.48
CA ILE A 234 -0.69 25.61 -12.84
C ILE A 234 0.70 24.97 -13.00
N ASN A 235 1.74 25.78 -13.19
CA ASN A 235 3.08 25.29 -13.49
C ASN A 235 3.69 24.55 -12.29
N GLY A 236 4.13 23.31 -12.51
CA GLY A 236 4.72 22.46 -11.47
C GLY A 236 3.74 21.87 -10.47
N CYS A 237 2.43 21.89 -10.75
CA CYS A 237 1.40 21.37 -9.85
C CYS A 237 0.83 20.01 -10.27
N LEU A 238 1.12 19.55 -11.48
CA LEU A 238 0.60 18.32 -12.06
C LEU A 238 1.41 17.11 -11.59
N ASP A 239 0.77 16.08 -11.07
CA ASP A 239 1.42 14.78 -10.91
C ASP A 239 1.66 14.11 -12.27
N LEU A 240 2.93 13.79 -12.54
CA LEU A 240 3.36 13.20 -13.81
C LEU A 240 3.22 11.68 -13.87
N HIS A 241 2.76 11.00 -12.80
CA HIS A 241 2.68 9.53 -12.73
C HIS A 241 2.10 8.88 -13.99
N TYR A 242 0.86 9.19 -14.36
CA TYR A 242 0.22 8.56 -15.52
C TYR A 242 0.86 8.94 -16.85
N ILE A 243 1.38 10.18 -16.96
CA ILE A 243 2.06 10.67 -18.17
C ILE A 243 3.36 9.89 -18.38
N VAL A 244 4.15 9.74 -17.33
CA VAL A 244 5.43 9.02 -17.36
C VAL A 244 5.20 7.52 -17.55
N THR A 245 4.12 6.97 -17.00
CA THR A 245 3.71 5.58 -17.24
C THR A 245 3.42 5.35 -18.71
N GLY A 246 2.61 6.22 -19.34
CA GLY A 246 2.34 6.13 -20.77
C GLY A 246 3.59 6.29 -21.63
N PHE A 247 4.45 7.26 -21.29
CA PHE A 247 5.73 7.48 -21.97
C PHE A 247 6.66 6.27 -21.88
N ASN A 248 6.88 5.73 -20.68
CA ASN A 248 7.74 4.58 -20.46
C ASN A 248 7.16 3.30 -21.09
N ALA A 249 5.84 3.12 -21.06
CA ALA A 249 5.17 2.00 -21.73
C ALA A 249 5.36 2.06 -23.26
N PHE A 250 5.23 3.25 -23.84
CA PHE A 250 5.48 3.47 -25.26
C PHE A 250 6.96 3.23 -25.62
N CYS A 251 7.90 3.78 -24.85
CA CYS A 251 9.33 3.56 -25.09
C CYS A 251 9.74 2.08 -24.95
N LEU A 252 9.17 1.36 -23.97
CA LEU A 252 9.38 -0.07 -23.79
C LEU A 252 8.79 -0.88 -24.97
N LEU A 253 7.62 -0.47 -25.46
CA LEU A 253 6.99 -1.06 -26.65
C LEU A 253 7.87 -0.89 -27.89
N LEU A 254 8.38 0.31 -28.17
CA LEU A 254 9.30 0.55 -29.29
C LEU A 254 10.60 -0.26 -29.14
N THR A 255 11.14 -0.30 -27.92
CA THR A 255 12.36 -1.05 -27.61
C THR A 255 12.21 -2.54 -27.93
N THR A 256 11.10 -3.13 -27.52
CA THR A 256 10.82 -4.56 -27.71
C THR A 256 10.49 -4.89 -29.17
N LEU A 257 9.66 -4.09 -29.84
CA LEU A 257 9.22 -4.34 -31.21
C LEU A 257 10.28 -4.02 -32.27
N LEU A 258 11.00 -2.90 -32.13
CA LEU A 258 11.85 -2.35 -33.19
C LEU A 258 13.34 -2.50 -32.91
N LEU A 259 13.78 -2.43 -31.65
CA LEU A 259 15.22 -2.35 -31.33
C LEU A 259 15.83 -3.69 -30.92
N LYS A 260 15.00 -4.72 -30.71
CA LYS A 260 15.38 -6.12 -30.45
C LYS A 260 16.65 -6.27 -29.59
N PRO A 261 16.65 -5.73 -28.35
CA PRO A 261 17.82 -5.79 -27.46
C PRO A 261 18.26 -7.23 -27.18
N ARG A 262 19.54 -7.40 -26.82
CA ARG A 262 20.05 -8.68 -26.30
C ARG A 262 19.27 -9.05 -25.04
N LEU A 263 19.04 -10.35 -24.80
CA LEU A 263 18.18 -10.83 -23.71
C LEU A 263 18.53 -10.26 -22.33
N SER A 264 19.83 -10.16 -22.01
CA SER A 264 20.30 -9.56 -20.76
C SER A 264 20.00 -8.08 -20.68
N LEU A 265 20.14 -7.35 -21.78
CA LEU A 265 19.81 -5.92 -21.87
C LEU A 265 18.29 -5.72 -21.74
N SER A 266 17.46 -6.55 -22.38
CA SER A 266 16.00 -6.50 -22.23
C SER A 266 15.58 -6.63 -20.76
N PHE A 267 16.17 -7.58 -20.04
CA PHE A 267 15.89 -7.77 -18.62
C PHE A 267 16.38 -6.59 -17.77
N ILE A 268 17.59 -6.09 -18.02
CA ILE A 268 18.13 -4.96 -17.26
C ILE A 268 17.30 -3.69 -17.48
N ILE A 269 16.76 -3.48 -18.68
CA ILE A 269 15.84 -2.39 -18.98
C ILE A 269 14.61 -2.51 -18.10
N LEU A 270 13.93 -3.67 -18.06
CA LEU A 270 12.76 -3.87 -17.19
C LEU A 270 13.07 -3.64 -15.72
N LEU A 271 14.20 -4.19 -15.24
CA LEU A 271 14.60 -4.08 -13.84
C LEU A 271 14.87 -2.63 -13.43
N VAL A 272 15.73 -1.93 -14.17
CA VAL A 272 16.17 -0.56 -13.84
C VAL A 272 15.07 0.46 -14.12
N LEU A 273 14.40 0.35 -15.27
CA LEU A 273 13.25 1.19 -15.59
C LEU A 273 12.16 1.03 -14.54
N GLY A 274 11.79 -0.21 -14.22
CA GLY A 274 10.74 -0.51 -13.26
C GLY A 274 11.06 0.04 -11.87
N TYR A 275 12.30 -0.13 -11.42
CA TYR A 275 12.76 0.39 -10.13
C TYR A 275 12.62 1.91 -10.04
N PHE A 276 13.17 2.66 -11.00
CA PHE A 276 13.11 4.12 -10.97
C PHE A 276 11.69 4.65 -11.27
N HIS A 277 10.95 4.03 -12.19
CA HIS A 277 9.55 4.39 -12.46
C HIS A 277 8.70 4.26 -11.20
N LEU A 278 8.88 3.17 -10.46
CA LEU A 278 8.07 2.91 -9.28
C LEU A 278 8.35 3.91 -8.15
N ILE A 279 9.62 4.11 -7.81
CA ILE A 279 10.00 4.92 -6.64
C ILE A 279 9.87 6.42 -6.91
N LEU A 280 9.96 6.85 -8.18
CA LEU A 280 9.90 8.28 -8.56
C LEU A 280 8.54 8.70 -9.10
N PHE A 281 7.64 7.78 -9.46
CA PHE A 281 6.37 8.16 -10.07
C PHE A 281 5.19 7.33 -9.57
N ALA A 282 5.24 6.01 -9.70
CA ALA A 282 4.05 5.19 -9.44
C ALA A 282 3.67 5.09 -7.96
N ASN A 283 4.66 4.99 -7.08
CA ASN A 283 4.43 4.77 -5.66
C ASN A 283 5.59 5.30 -4.79
N PRO A 284 5.84 6.62 -4.79
CA PRO A 284 6.95 7.20 -4.04
C PRO A 284 6.76 6.98 -2.53
N PRO A 285 7.73 6.36 -1.82
CA PRO A 285 7.54 5.86 -0.45
C PRO A 285 7.19 6.95 0.58
N ASN A 286 7.60 8.20 0.36
CA ASN A 286 7.38 9.30 1.31
C ASN A 286 6.54 10.44 0.73
N ALA A 287 6.09 10.34 -0.54
CA ALA A 287 5.40 11.41 -1.29
C ALA A 287 6.04 12.82 -1.22
N GLN A 288 7.28 12.93 -0.74
CA GLN A 288 8.12 14.12 -0.70
C GLN A 288 9.17 14.05 -1.82
N SER A 289 10.11 15.00 -1.84
CA SER A 289 11.27 14.98 -2.74
C SER A 289 12.06 13.67 -2.63
N PRO A 290 12.61 13.15 -3.75
CA PRO A 290 13.34 11.88 -3.76
C PRO A 290 14.55 11.91 -2.84
N ASN A 291 14.64 10.98 -1.90
CA ASN A 291 15.84 10.75 -1.11
C ASN A 291 16.80 9.86 -1.92
N TRP A 292 17.77 10.47 -2.60
CA TRP A 292 18.71 9.74 -3.46
C TRP A 292 19.60 8.77 -2.69
N GLU A 293 19.97 9.07 -1.45
CA GLU A 293 20.74 8.15 -0.59
C GLU A 293 19.98 6.83 -0.42
N THR A 294 18.71 6.90 -0.03
CA THR A 294 17.85 5.73 0.15
C THR A 294 17.62 4.99 -1.17
N ILE A 295 17.38 5.74 -2.26
CA ILE A 295 17.15 5.17 -3.60
C ILE A 295 18.36 4.38 -4.07
N PHE A 296 19.57 4.89 -3.93
CA PHE A 296 20.77 4.17 -4.38
C PHE A 296 21.18 3.05 -3.41
N ALA A 297 20.94 3.22 -2.10
CA ALA A 297 21.16 2.16 -1.12
C ALA A 297 20.29 0.91 -1.42
N ARG A 298 19.02 1.11 -1.79
CA ARG A 298 18.09 0.03 -2.15
C ARG A 298 18.34 -0.55 -3.56
N LEU A 299 18.96 0.20 -4.47
CA LEU A 299 19.20 -0.25 -5.85
C LEU A 299 20.17 -1.45 -5.89
N THR A 300 21.27 -1.41 -5.14
CA THR A 300 22.29 -2.48 -5.16
C THR A 300 21.73 -3.88 -4.84
N PRO A 301 21.04 -4.11 -3.71
CA PRO A 301 20.45 -5.43 -3.43
C PRO A 301 19.37 -5.79 -4.47
N THR A 302 18.65 -4.82 -5.02
CA THR A 302 17.67 -5.02 -6.10
C THR A 302 18.33 -5.55 -7.37
N LEU A 303 19.49 -5.00 -7.76
CA LEU A 303 20.27 -5.47 -8.91
C LEU A 303 20.81 -6.89 -8.70
N ILE A 304 21.26 -7.23 -7.49
CA ILE A 304 21.74 -8.57 -7.14
C ILE A 304 20.60 -9.59 -7.23
N ALA A 305 19.45 -9.29 -6.64
CA ALA A 305 18.27 -10.14 -6.75
C ALA A 305 17.78 -10.26 -8.20
N GLY A 306 17.80 -9.16 -8.96
CA GLY A 306 17.50 -9.17 -10.38
C GLY A 306 18.45 -10.08 -11.17
N TYR A 307 19.76 -10.04 -10.90
CA TYR A 307 20.72 -10.97 -11.52
C TYR A 307 20.37 -12.43 -11.22
N TRP A 308 19.99 -12.73 -9.96
CA TRP A 308 19.52 -14.07 -9.58
C TRP A 308 18.25 -14.47 -10.35
N MET A 309 17.24 -13.61 -10.43
CA MET A 309 16.01 -13.83 -11.21
C MET A 309 16.30 -14.09 -12.69
N TYR A 310 17.22 -13.31 -13.26
CA TYR A 310 17.65 -13.47 -14.64
C TYR A 310 18.24 -14.86 -14.88
N LYS A 311 19.17 -15.27 -14.03
CA LYS A 311 19.89 -16.53 -14.15
C LYS A 311 19.00 -17.73 -13.93
N ILE A 312 18.08 -17.69 -12.96
CA ILE A 312 17.28 -18.85 -12.56
C ILE A 312 16.01 -19.04 -13.41
N SER A 313 15.48 -17.97 -14.00
CA SER A 313 14.15 -18.00 -14.62
C SER A 313 14.07 -17.24 -15.95
N PHE A 314 14.30 -15.92 -15.96
CA PHE A 314 14.05 -15.10 -17.16
C PHE A 314 14.89 -15.52 -18.36
N LYS A 315 16.18 -15.87 -18.17
CA LYS A 315 17.05 -16.28 -19.28
C LYS A 315 16.43 -17.45 -20.06
N ARG A 316 15.92 -18.48 -19.36
CA ARG A 316 15.30 -19.66 -19.97
C ARG A 316 14.08 -19.27 -20.80
N THR A 317 13.16 -18.50 -20.23
CA THR A 317 11.95 -18.05 -20.92
C THR A 317 12.28 -17.15 -22.12
N LEU A 318 13.17 -16.18 -21.94
CA LEU A 318 13.53 -15.21 -22.99
C LEU A 318 14.29 -15.82 -24.17
N ILE A 319 15.05 -16.90 -23.96
CA ILE A 319 15.65 -17.67 -25.07
C ILE A 319 14.53 -18.20 -25.99
N GLY A 320 13.45 -18.72 -25.41
CA GLY A 320 12.29 -19.23 -26.13
C GLY A 320 11.60 -18.19 -27.01
N PHE A 321 11.56 -16.93 -26.56
CA PHE A 321 10.86 -15.83 -27.24
C PHE A 321 11.79 -14.89 -28.03
N ARG A 322 13.09 -15.20 -28.17
CA ARG A 322 14.08 -14.30 -28.80
C ARG A 322 13.69 -13.79 -30.19
N ASN A 323 12.93 -14.59 -30.95
CA ASN A 323 12.47 -14.24 -32.29
C ASN A 323 10.99 -13.86 -32.35
N LEU A 324 10.36 -13.61 -31.20
CA LEU A 324 8.95 -13.26 -31.06
C LEU A 324 8.78 -11.90 -30.36
N PRO A 325 9.25 -10.80 -30.96
CA PRO A 325 9.21 -9.47 -30.34
C PRO A 325 7.79 -8.99 -30.03
N PHE A 326 6.80 -9.38 -30.82
CA PHE A 326 5.40 -9.01 -30.60
C PHE A 326 4.81 -9.73 -29.39
N GLU A 327 5.13 -11.01 -29.21
CA GLU A 327 4.74 -11.77 -28.02
C GLU A 327 5.38 -11.20 -26.75
N ILE A 328 6.66 -10.80 -26.82
CA ILE A 328 7.35 -10.14 -25.70
C ILE A 328 6.64 -8.83 -25.37
N ALA A 329 6.42 -7.97 -26.36
CA ALA A 329 5.77 -6.67 -26.17
C ALA A 329 4.41 -6.79 -25.48
N ILE A 330 3.58 -7.77 -25.88
CA ILE A 330 2.24 -7.94 -25.32
C ILE A 330 2.28 -8.66 -23.97
N TRP A 331 2.82 -9.88 -23.91
CA TRP A 331 2.71 -10.70 -22.70
C TRP A 331 3.64 -10.24 -21.59
N GLN A 332 4.91 -9.95 -21.93
CA GLN A 332 5.86 -9.44 -20.95
C GLN A 332 5.50 -8.01 -20.56
N GLY A 333 5.14 -7.17 -21.53
CA GLY A 333 4.72 -5.80 -21.29
C GLY A 333 3.49 -5.72 -20.39
N ALA A 334 2.43 -6.49 -20.70
CA ALA A 334 1.21 -6.52 -19.87
C ALA A 334 1.50 -7.01 -18.46
N GLY A 335 2.25 -8.10 -18.31
CA GLY A 335 2.64 -8.61 -16.99
C GLY A 335 3.43 -7.58 -16.20
N PHE A 336 4.42 -6.95 -16.83
CA PHE A 336 5.27 -5.94 -16.21
C PHE A 336 4.48 -4.73 -15.71
N TRP A 337 3.67 -4.10 -16.57
CA TRP A 337 2.92 -2.89 -16.20
C TRP A 337 1.84 -3.17 -15.15
N ILE A 338 1.16 -4.33 -15.21
CA ILE A 338 0.21 -4.72 -14.16
C ILE A 338 0.95 -4.93 -12.83
N GLY A 339 2.15 -5.49 -12.84
CA GLY A 339 2.96 -5.69 -11.64
C GLY A 339 3.48 -4.38 -11.04
N ILE A 340 3.98 -3.48 -11.89
CA ILE A 340 4.48 -2.15 -11.50
C ILE A 340 3.36 -1.27 -10.92
N GLU A 341 2.17 -1.29 -11.54
CA GLU A 341 0.98 -0.55 -11.09
C GLU A 341 0.11 -1.34 -10.11
N SER A 342 0.68 -2.35 -9.45
CA SER A 342 -0.08 -3.25 -8.56
C SER A 342 -0.76 -2.51 -7.42
N SER A 343 -0.12 -1.47 -6.85
CA SER A 343 -0.73 -0.62 -5.82
C SER A 343 -1.92 0.18 -6.36
N THR A 344 -1.84 0.69 -7.59
CA THR A 344 -2.94 1.44 -8.25
C THR A 344 -4.10 0.53 -8.63
N ILE A 345 -3.80 -0.66 -9.16
CA ILE A 345 -4.79 -1.61 -9.68
C ILE A 345 -5.47 -2.36 -8.54
N PHE A 346 -4.71 -2.92 -7.60
CA PHE A 346 -5.23 -3.82 -6.58
C PHE A 346 -5.78 -3.11 -5.34
N ASN A 347 -5.48 -1.82 -5.11
CA ASN A 347 -6.14 -1.05 -4.04
C ASN A 347 -7.66 -0.85 -4.29
N LYS A 348 -8.15 -1.17 -5.50
CA LYS A 348 -9.57 -1.20 -5.82
C LYS A 348 -10.24 -2.52 -5.44
N LEU A 349 -9.46 -3.55 -5.16
CA LEU A 349 -10.01 -4.81 -4.66
C LEU A 349 -10.38 -4.64 -3.18
N PRO A 350 -11.52 -5.19 -2.73
CA PRO A 350 -11.98 -5.11 -1.34
C PRO A 350 -11.16 -6.04 -0.43
N ILE A 351 -9.83 -5.99 -0.51
CA ILE A 351 -8.91 -6.78 0.32
C ILE A 351 -7.91 -5.79 0.91
N THR A 352 -8.17 -5.37 2.15
CA THR A 352 -7.35 -4.37 2.83
C THR A 352 -6.14 -5.00 3.52
N ARG A 353 -6.34 -6.05 4.33
CA ARG A 353 -5.27 -6.73 5.08
C ARG A 353 -5.60 -8.21 5.33
N LEU A 354 -5.17 -9.08 4.42
CA LEU A 354 -5.35 -10.52 4.56
C LEU A 354 -4.66 -11.04 5.84
N GLY A 355 -5.45 -11.62 6.75
CA GLY A 355 -4.95 -12.23 8.00
C GLY A 355 -4.89 -11.30 9.22
N TYR A 356 -5.26 -10.03 9.10
CA TYR A 356 -5.29 -9.07 10.22
C TYR A 356 -6.69 -8.52 10.48
N ASP A 357 -7.42 -8.16 9.42
CA ASP A 357 -8.79 -7.66 9.52
C ASP A 357 -9.79 -8.75 9.11
N SER A 358 -10.99 -8.72 9.71
CA SER A 358 -12.11 -9.50 9.21
C SER A 358 -12.47 -9.05 7.79
N LEU A 359 -12.47 -9.98 6.84
CA LEU A 359 -12.89 -9.70 5.47
C LEU A 359 -14.41 -9.51 5.41
N ASP A 360 -14.85 -8.46 4.75
CA ASP A 360 -16.25 -8.29 4.39
C ASP A 360 -16.66 -9.30 3.28
N PRO A 361 -17.96 -9.46 2.98
CA PRO A 361 -18.40 -10.42 1.97
C PRO A 361 -17.76 -10.22 0.59
N ALA A 362 -17.51 -8.96 0.19
CA ALA A 362 -16.89 -8.63 -1.08
C ALA A 362 -15.40 -9.03 -1.12
N GLY A 363 -14.70 -8.87 -0.01
CA GLY A 363 -13.31 -9.29 0.19
C GLY A 363 -13.16 -10.81 0.17
N ILE A 364 -14.09 -11.54 0.79
CA ILE A 364 -14.13 -13.01 0.72
C ILE A 364 -14.30 -13.47 -0.73
N ILE A 365 -15.26 -12.91 -1.47
CA ILE A 365 -15.48 -13.25 -2.89
C ILE A 365 -14.22 -12.98 -3.71
N SER A 366 -13.61 -11.81 -3.54
CA SER A 366 -12.39 -11.42 -4.25
C SER A 366 -11.24 -12.37 -3.95
N LEU A 367 -11.05 -12.74 -2.68
CA LEU A 367 -10.02 -13.69 -2.26
C LEU A 367 -10.24 -15.07 -2.87
N VAL A 368 -11.48 -15.60 -2.86
CA VAL A 368 -11.80 -16.90 -3.46
C VAL A 368 -11.49 -16.92 -4.95
N ILE A 369 -11.87 -15.86 -5.69
CA ILE A 369 -11.56 -15.73 -7.12
C ILE A 369 -10.05 -15.75 -7.36
N ILE A 370 -9.27 -14.97 -6.59
CA ILE A 370 -7.82 -14.93 -6.69
C ILE A 370 -7.22 -16.32 -6.43
N ILE A 371 -7.66 -17.01 -5.38
CA ILE A 371 -7.18 -18.36 -5.04
C ILE A 371 -7.48 -19.33 -6.18
N VAL A 372 -8.70 -19.33 -6.73
CA VAL A 372 -9.08 -20.20 -7.85
C VAL A 372 -8.18 -19.95 -9.07
N ILE A 373 -7.95 -18.68 -9.43
CA ILE A 373 -7.08 -18.31 -10.55
C ILE A 373 -5.64 -18.81 -10.30
N VAL A 374 -5.09 -18.56 -9.11
CA VAL A 374 -3.74 -18.98 -8.73
C VAL A 374 -3.61 -20.51 -8.76
N VAL A 375 -4.61 -21.25 -8.27
CA VAL A 375 -4.63 -22.72 -8.29
C VAL A 375 -4.68 -23.23 -9.72
N ILE A 376 -5.55 -22.70 -10.58
CA ILE A 376 -5.63 -23.11 -11.99
C ILE A 376 -4.29 -22.88 -12.70
N ILE A 377 -3.72 -21.68 -12.56
CA ILE A 377 -2.42 -21.32 -13.15
C ILE A 377 -1.32 -22.25 -12.60
N GLY A 378 -1.30 -22.50 -11.28
CA GLY A 378 -0.35 -23.38 -10.62
C GLY A 378 -0.45 -24.82 -11.13
N CYS A 379 -1.66 -25.36 -11.30
CA CYS A 379 -1.88 -26.69 -11.86
C CYS A 379 -1.41 -26.78 -13.31
N ILE A 380 -1.70 -25.77 -14.14
CA ILE A 380 -1.23 -25.71 -15.54
C ILE A 380 0.30 -25.67 -15.58
N GLN A 381 0.94 -24.80 -14.79
CA GLN A 381 2.40 -24.72 -14.72
C GLN A 381 3.02 -26.02 -14.22
N ALA A 382 2.51 -26.60 -13.14
CA ALA A 382 2.99 -27.87 -12.61
C ALA A 382 2.90 -28.99 -13.67
N TRP A 383 1.78 -29.08 -14.38
CA TRP A 383 1.60 -30.06 -15.45
C TRP A 383 2.58 -29.87 -16.60
N GLN A 384 2.90 -28.63 -16.97
CA GLN A 384 3.89 -28.36 -18.02
C GLN A 384 5.32 -28.60 -17.53
N MET A 385 5.67 -28.16 -16.32
CA MET A 385 7.01 -28.34 -15.73
C MET A 385 7.35 -29.81 -15.51
N ARG A 386 6.33 -30.64 -15.22
CA ARG A 386 6.45 -32.10 -15.13
C ARG A 386 7.06 -32.70 -16.40
N LYS A 387 6.68 -32.22 -17.58
CA LYS A 387 7.18 -32.75 -18.86
C LYS A 387 8.70 -32.59 -19.00
N TYR A 388 9.27 -31.57 -18.35
CA TYR A 388 10.68 -31.20 -18.46
C TYR A 388 11.50 -31.58 -17.23
N GLY A 389 10.95 -32.34 -16.28
CA GLY A 389 11.63 -32.71 -15.02
C GLY A 389 11.78 -31.58 -14.00
N LEU A 390 11.25 -30.38 -14.32
CA LEU A 390 11.37 -29.19 -13.47
C LEU A 390 10.45 -29.26 -12.26
N LEU A 391 9.26 -29.88 -12.37
CA LEU A 391 8.34 -30.02 -11.23
C LEU A 391 9.02 -30.72 -10.06
N ARG A 392 9.63 -31.88 -10.32
CA ARG A 392 10.36 -32.64 -9.30
C ARG A 392 11.57 -31.89 -8.77
N TYR A 393 12.30 -31.21 -9.66
CA TYR A 393 13.47 -30.39 -9.30
C TYR A 393 13.13 -29.27 -8.30
N TYR A 394 12.03 -28.53 -8.52
CA TYR A 394 11.63 -27.46 -7.62
C TYR A 394 10.90 -27.97 -6.38
N LEU A 395 10.05 -29.01 -6.48
CA LEU A 395 9.36 -29.56 -5.30
C LEU A 395 10.34 -29.96 -4.19
N TYR A 396 11.43 -30.66 -4.50
CA TYR A 396 12.42 -31.04 -3.48
C TYR A 396 13.13 -29.85 -2.82
N ARG A 397 13.18 -28.68 -3.49
CA ARG A 397 13.79 -27.46 -2.96
C ARG A 397 12.81 -26.61 -2.16
N TYR A 398 11.52 -26.68 -2.49
CA TYR A 398 10.47 -25.90 -1.83
C TYR A 398 9.86 -26.64 -0.63
N ILE A 399 9.83 -27.98 -0.63
CA ILE A 399 9.33 -28.77 0.51
C ILE A 399 10.01 -28.39 1.84
N PRO A 400 11.35 -28.22 1.92
CA PRO A 400 12.00 -27.79 3.16
C PRO A 400 11.61 -26.39 3.65
N LEU A 401 11.05 -25.52 2.78
CA LEU A 401 10.58 -24.21 3.18
C LEU A 401 9.32 -24.32 4.06
N VAL A 402 8.48 -25.34 3.88
CA VAL A 402 7.24 -25.50 4.65
C VAL A 402 7.50 -25.58 6.17
N PRO A 403 8.33 -26.51 6.70
CA PRO A 403 8.62 -26.53 8.13
C PRO A 403 9.34 -25.27 8.60
N LEU A 404 10.19 -24.65 7.77
CA LEU A 404 10.84 -23.38 8.11
C LEU A 404 9.80 -22.27 8.31
N LEU A 405 8.83 -22.14 7.40
CA LEU A 405 7.76 -21.14 7.51
C LEU A 405 6.86 -21.41 8.72
N ILE A 406 6.58 -22.67 9.05
CA ILE A 406 5.84 -23.04 10.27
C ILE A 406 6.61 -22.60 11.52
N ILE A 407 7.91 -22.86 11.58
CA ILE A 407 8.77 -22.43 12.71
C ILE A 407 8.73 -20.90 12.84
N LEU A 408 8.89 -20.17 11.74
CA LEU A 408 8.84 -18.71 11.73
C LEU A 408 7.46 -18.16 12.16
N ALA A 409 6.38 -18.88 11.83
CA ALA A 409 5.02 -18.47 12.16
C ALA A 409 4.61 -18.69 13.62
N VAL A 410 5.35 -19.49 14.39
CA VAL A 410 5.06 -19.77 15.81
C VAL A 410 6.02 -19.07 16.77
N ILE A 411 6.91 -18.19 16.27
CA ILE A 411 7.82 -17.43 17.12
C ILE A 411 6.99 -16.45 17.99
N PRO A 412 7.11 -16.52 19.33
CA PRO A 412 6.36 -15.63 20.23
C PRO A 412 6.66 -14.16 19.97
N ASN A 413 5.65 -13.29 20.04
CA ASN A 413 5.73 -11.84 19.84
C ASN A 413 6.14 -11.38 18.42
N TYR A 414 6.26 -12.31 17.46
CA TYR A 414 6.48 -12.00 16.06
C TYR A 414 5.29 -12.45 15.23
N SER A 415 4.89 -11.61 14.29
CA SER A 415 3.87 -11.93 13.30
C SER A 415 4.54 -12.38 12.01
N PHE A 416 4.09 -13.52 11.46
CA PHE A 416 4.48 -13.95 10.12
C PHE A 416 3.78 -13.11 9.07
N ARG A 417 4.57 -12.35 8.31
CA ARG A 417 4.05 -11.41 7.31
C ARG A 417 4.81 -11.56 6.00
N PRO A 418 4.40 -12.49 5.14
CA PRO A 418 5.02 -12.65 3.83
C PRO A 418 4.64 -11.46 2.95
N HIS A 419 5.54 -10.49 2.81
CA HIS A 419 5.41 -9.40 1.85
C HIS A 419 5.34 -9.93 0.41
N HIS A 420 4.61 -9.25 -0.46
CA HIS A 420 4.41 -9.70 -1.85
C HIS A 420 5.72 -9.82 -2.64
N TYR A 421 6.78 -9.08 -2.29
CA TYR A 421 8.08 -9.26 -2.90
C TYR A 421 8.72 -10.63 -2.58
N LEU A 422 8.49 -11.18 -1.37
CA LEU A 422 8.93 -12.53 -1.00
C LEU A 422 8.14 -13.58 -1.79
N LEU A 423 6.83 -13.37 -1.94
CA LEU A 423 5.98 -14.23 -2.76
C LEU A 423 6.43 -14.21 -4.23
N ALA A 424 6.82 -13.04 -4.77
CA ALA A 424 7.39 -12.93 -6.10
C ALA A 424 8.73 -13.68 -6.22
N LEU A 425 9.63 -13.56 -5.24
CA LEU A 425 10.88 -14.33 -5.20
C LEU A 425 10.64 -15.84 -5.20
N LEU A 426 9.63 -16.31 -4.46
CA LEU A 426 9.22 -17.72 -4.45
C LEU A 426 8.55 -18.13 -5.77
N GLY A 427 7.79 -17.24 -6.39
CA GLY A 427 7.05 -17.49 -7.63
C GLY A 427 7.94 -17.56 -8.87
N ILE A 428 8.93 -16.68 -8.99
CA ILE A 428 9.76 -16.53 -10.21
C ILE A 428 10.38 -17.85 -10.70
N PRO A 429 11.01 -18.70 -9.85
CA PRO A 429 11.60 -19.95 -10.33
C PRO A 429 10.58 -20.96 -10.88
N VAL A 430 9.35 -20.97 -10.33
CA VAL A 430 8.28 -21.90 -10.73
C VAL A 430 7.46 -21.42 -11.93
N VAL A 431 7.81 -20.26 -12.49
CA VAL A 431 7.29 -19.77 -13.78
C VAL A 431 8.43 -19.60 -14.79
N SER A 432 9.33 -20.59 -14.91
CA SER A 432 10.55 -20.50 -15.73
C SER A 432 10.44 -21.08 -17.15
N LEU A 433 9.27 -21.55 -17.57
CA LEU A 433 9.12 -22.22 -18.86
C LEU A 433 9.12 -21.22 -20.04
N PRO A 434 9.53 -21.63 -21.26
CA PRO A 434 9.39 -20.83 -22.47
C PRO A 434 7.93 -20.88 -23.00
N ASN A 435 6.97 -20.50 -22.16
CA ASN A 435 5.56 -20.37 -22.50
C ASN A 435 5.04 -18.96 -22.16
N ARG A 436 3.91 -18.58 -22.74
CA ARG A 436 3.34 -17.22 -22.58
C ARG A 436 2.93 -16.91 -21.15
N ILE A 437 2.43 -17.93 -20.44
CA ILE A 437 2.02 -17.78 -19.04
C ILE A 437 3.25 -17.40 -18.18
N SER A 438 4.39 -18.04 -18.39
CA SER A 438 5.65 -17.74 -17.71
C SER A 438 6.19 -16.37 -18.13
N LEU A 439 6.13 -16.04 -19.42
CA LEU A 439 6.54 -14.73 -19.93
C LEU A 439 5.77 -13.58 -19.27
N PHE A 440 4.46 -13.74 -19.10
CA PHE A 440 3.61 -12.80 -18.38
C PHE A 440 3.90 -12.79 -16.87
N LEU A 441 3.85 -13.97 -16.21
CA LEU A 441 3.94 -14.07 -14.76
C LEU A 441 5.31 -13.68 -14.21
N GLN A 442 6.40 -13.98 -14.92
CA GLN A 442 7.74 -13.52 -14.52
C GLN A 442 7.79 -11.99 -14.48
N ALA A 443 7.26 -11.33 -15.51
CA ALA A 443 7.24 -9.88 -15.60
C ALA A 443 6.34 -9.26 -14.53
N PHE A 444 5.18 -9.88 -14.28
CA PHE A 444 4.28 -9.52 -13.18
C PHE A 444 4.94 -9.66 -11.81
N PHE A 445 5.60 -10.79 -11.54
CA PHE A 445 6.33 -10.99 -10.29
C PHE A 445 7.53 -10.05 -10.15
N LEU A 446 8.22 -9.70 -11.24
CA LEU A 446 9.26 -8.68 -11.21
C LEU A 446 8.67 -7.32 -10.81
N GLY A 447 7.51 -6.94 -11.36
CA GLY A 447 6.79 -5.74 -10.94
C GLY A 447 6.40 -5.77 -9.46
N LEU A 448 5.82 -6.86 -8.96
CA LEU A 448 5.49 -7.02 -7.53
C LEU A 448 6.72 -6.99 -6.62
N PHE A 449 7.84 -7.58 -7.07
CA PHE A 449 9.10 -7.52 -6.35
C PHE A 449 9.63 -6.08 -6.25
N LEU A 450 9.56 -5.34 -7.35
CA LEU A 450 9.97 -3.93 -7.39
C LEU A 450 9.04 -3.04 -6.57
N ASP A 451 7.73 -3.30 -6.56
CA ASP A 451 6.77 -2.55 -5.73
C ASP A 451 7.05 -2.76 -4.24
N GLY A 452 7.20 -4.01 -3.81
CA GLY A 452 7.48 -4.29 -2.40
C GLY A 452 8.82 -3.71 -1.94
N THR A 453 9.90 -3.99 -2.67
CA THR A 453 11.24 -3.51 -2.29
C THR A 453 11.45 -2.02 -2.49
N GLY A 454 10.79 -1.42 -3.49
CA GLY A 454 10.85 0.02 -3.74
C GLY A 454 10.11 0.82 -2.67
N ARG A 455 8.89 0.41 -2.31
CA ARG A 455 8.06 1.09 -1.31
C ARG A 455 8.55 0.85 0.12
N TRP A 456 8.58 -0.41 0.53
CA TRP A 456 8.82 -0.80 1.93
C TRP A 456 10.27 -1.19 2.21
N GLY A 457 11.12 -1.25 1.19
CA GLY A 457 12.46 -1.81 1.35
C GLY A 457 12.41 -3.33 1.50
N TRP A 458 13.43 -3.89 2.15
CA TRP A 458 13.61 -5.33 2.31
C TRP A 458 13.01 -5.82 3.62
N ASP A 459 11.73 -5.52 3.84
CA ASP A 459 11.02 -5.82 5.10
C ASP A 459 11.01 -7.32 5.43
N GLY A 460 11.29 -7.63 6.70
CA GLY A 460 11.42 -9.00 7.17
C GLY A 460 10.19 -9.88 6.93
N ILE A 461 10.42 -11.19 6.79
CA ILE A 461 9.35 -12.21 6.71
C ILE A 461 8.60 -12.37 8.05
N ILE A 462 9.27 -12.06 9.15
CA ILE A 462 8.71 -11.93 10.49
C ILE A 462 8.91 -10.49 10.94
N GLN A 463 7.91 -9.92 11.61
CA GLN A 463 7.95 -8.57 12.17
C GLN A 463 7.47 -8.62 13.62
N LEU A 464 8.00 -7.74 14.47
CA LEU A 464 7.58 -7.65 15.86
C LEU A 464 6.09 -7.28 15.89
N THR A 465 5.26 -8.05 16.60
CA THR A 465 3.81 -7.81 16.63
C THR A 465 3.49 -6.40 17.15
N GLY A 466 4.24 -5.92 18.15
CA GLY A 466 4.10 -4.55 18.66
C GLY A 466 4.41 -3.46 17.62
N SER A 467 5.36 -3.68 16.70
CA SER A 467 5.66 -2.68 15.66
C SER A 467 4.60 -2.63 14.55
N LEU A 468 3.73 -3.63 14.46
CA LEU A 468 2.65 -3.69 13.45
C LEU A 468 1.40 -2.96 13.89
N VAL A 469 1.24 -2.68 15.18
CA VAL A 469 0.10 -1.94 15.73
C VAL A 469 0.06 -0.53 15.15
N GLY A 470 1.22 0.10 14.99
CA GLY A 470 1.32 1.50 14.53
C GLY A 470 0.65 2.42 15.54
N ASP A 471 -0.33 3.20 15.08
CA ASP A 471 -1.14 4.12 15.89
C ASP A 471 -2.45 3.49 16.41
N ALA A 472 -2.63 2.16 16.29
CA ALA A 472 -3.80 1.49 16.83
C ALA A 472 -3.72 1.26 18.35
N ASN A 473 -4.86 0.95 18.96
CA ASN A 473 -4.92 0.47 20.33
C ASN A 473 -4.13 -0.83 20.49
N THR A 474 -3.28 -0.90 21.51
CA THR A 474 -2.42 -2.04 21.83
C THR A 474 -3.15 -3.16 22.58
N GLY A 475 -4.39 -2.92 23.00
CA GLY A 475 -5.14 -3.78 23.92
C GLY A 475 -4.73 -3.56 25.38
N SER A 476 -4.17 -2.39 25.70
CA SER A 476 -3.80 -2.05 27.07
C SER A 476 -5.03 -1.72 27.91
N PHE A 477 -4.85 -1.68 29.23
CA PHE A 477 -5.95 -1.48 30.17
C PHE A 477 -6.53 -0.07 30.05
N VAL A 478 -7.85 0.05 30.08
CA VAL A 478 -8.59 1.32 29.99
C VAL A 478 -9.60 1.45 31.13
N PRO A 479 -9.88 2.67 31.64
CA PRO A 479 -10.86 2.85 32.71
C PRO A 479 -12.29 2.49 32.27
N SER A 480 -13.07 1.94 33.18
CA SER A 480 -14.51 1.70 33.02
C SER A 480 -15.31 2.84 33.64
N PHE A 481 -16.38 3.27 32.96
CA PHE A 481 -17.29 4.30 33.46
C PHE A 481 -18.42 3.71 34.30
N TRP A 482 -18.71 4.28 35.46
CA TRP A 482 -19.64 3.71 36.44
C TRP A 482 -21.02 4.36 36.36
N SER A 483 -22.06 3.59 36.03
CA SER A 483 -23.44 4.10 35.96
C SER A 483 -24.02 4.46 37.33
N ASN A 484 -23.71 3.69 38.38
CA ASN A 484 -24.30 3.79 39.71
C ASN A 484 -23.93 5.07 40.50
N LEU A 485 -22.74 5.61 40.27
CA LEU A 485 -22.28 6.84 40.92
C LEU A 485 -22.45 8.08 40.02
N THR A 486 -22.58 7.87 38.71
CA THR A 486 -22.72 8.97 37.75
C THR A 486 -24.05 9.69 37.92
N THR A 487 -23.98 11.01 38.04
CA THR A 487 -25.15 11.90 38.09
C THR A 487 -25.37 12.54 36.72
N SER A 488 -26.38 13.40 36.57
CA SER A 488 -26.62 14.13 35.30
C SER A 488 -25.46 15.04 34.88
N THR A 489 -24.59 15.45 35.81
CA THR A 489 -23.49 16.39 35.55
C THR A 489 -22.12 15.81 35.87
N THR A 490 -22.03 14.82 36.76
CA THR A 490 -20.76 14.27 37.23
C THR A 490 -20.58 12.83 36.76
N LEU A 491 -19.54 12.57 35.97
CA LEU A 491 -19.16 11.23 35.51
C LEU A 491 -18.14 10.61 36.47
N PHE A 492 -18.31 9.32 36.77
CA PHE A 492 -17.39 8.54 37.63
C PHE A 492 -16.76 7.35 36.87
N TRP A 493 -15.56 6.95 37.26
CA TRP A 493 -14.83 5.81 36.67
C TRP A 493 -13.89 5.10 37.66
N ASP A 494 -13.24 4.04 37.19
CA ASP A 494 -12.29 3.22 37.96
C ASP A 494 -11.16 4.05 38.59
N PRO A 495 -10.87 3.92 39.90
CA PRO A 495 -9.83 4.70 40.58
C PRO A 495 -8.40 4.17 40.29
N VAL A 496 -7.40 5.06 40.38
CA VAL A 496 -5.99 4.77 40.03
C VAL A 496 -5.38 3.71 40.95
N ASP A 497 -5.70 3.75 42.24
CA ASP A 497 -5.14 2.92 43.31
C ASP A 497 -5.42 1.41 43.14
N VAL A 498 -6.51 1.07 42.44
CA VAL A 498 -6.87 -0.33 42.11
C VAL A 498 -5.92 -0.91 41.05
N VAL A 499 -5.32 -0.07 40.20
CA VAL A 499 -4.56 -0.47 39.00
C VAL A 499 -3.06 -0.15 39.11
N GLU A 500 -2.70 0.79 39.97
CA GLU A 500 -1.33 1.27 40.24
C GLU A 500 -0.34 0.13 40.50
N LYS A 501 -0.73 -0.85 41.35
CA LYS A 501 0.16 -1.95 41.76
C LYS A 501 0.52 -2.94 40.65
N ILE A 502 -0.25 -2.99 39.56
CA ILE A 502 -0.09 -3.99 38.49
C ILE A 502 0.55 -3.35 37.25
N HIS A 503 0.21 -2.10 36.93
CA HIS A 503 0.58 -1.46 35.67
C HIS A 503 1.39 -0.17 35.82
N ASN A 504 1.81 0.20 37.04
CA ASN A 504 2.54 1.46 37.33
C ASN A 504 1.80 2.71 36.81
N VAL A 505 0.48 2.69 36.93
CA VAL A 505 -0.41 3.78 36.56
C VAL A 505 -0.38 4.84 37.64
N THR A 506 -0.19 6.10 37.26
CA THR A 506 -0.10 7.23 38.21
C THR A 506 -1.29 8.19 38.13
N SER A 507 -1.98 8.24 36.99
CA SER A 507 -2.99 9.27 36.71
C SER A 507 -3.80 8.98 35.43
N TYR A 508 -4.69 9.90 35.02
CA TYR A 508 -5.45 9.86 33.78
C TYR A 508 -5.07 11.01 32.83
N SER A 509 -5.14 10.72 31.53
CA SER A 509 -5.28 11.68 30.44
C SER A 509 -6.77 11.75 30.09
N ILE A 510 -7.40 12.92 30.26
CA ILE A 510 -8.84 13.11 29.99
C ILE A 510 -8.99 13.94 28.73
N LEU A 511 -9.67 13.37 27.75
CA LEU A 511 -10.05 14.03 26.53
C LEU A 511 -11.52 14.43 26.61
N ILE A 512 -11.81 15.69 26.32
CA ILE A 512 -13.15 16.23 26.12
C ILE A 512 -13.20 16.74 24.69
N ASP A 513 -14.21 16.35 23.93
CA ASP A 513 -14.41 16.81 22.55
C ASP A 513 -13.16 16.63 21.66
N ASP A 514 -12.64 15.41 21.69
CA ASP A 514 -11.44 14.99 20.98
C ASP A 514 -10.11 15.66 21.34
N ILE A 515 -10.06 16.58 22.30
CA ILE A 515 -8.83 17.24 22.74
C ILE A 515 -8.52 16.95 24.22
N GLN A 516 -7.23 16.88 24.58
CA GLN A 516 -6.84 16.67 25.97
C GLN A 516 -7.13 17.93 26.80
N HIS A 517 -7.99 17.80 27.81
CA HIS A 517 -8.30 18.89 28.76
C HIS A 517 -7.54 18.75 30.07
N PHE A 518 -7.27 17.52 30.51
CA PHE A 518 -6.52 17.26 31.73
C PHE A 518 -5.41 16.25 31.47
N ALA A 519 -4.21 16.62 31.90
CA ALA A 519 -3.03 15.76 31.95
C ALA A 519 -2.75 15.46 33.42
N ASN A 520 -2.34 14.23 33.72
CA ASN A 520 -2.04 13.76 35.07
C ASN A 520 -3.19 13.96 36.08
N TYR A 521 -4.44 13.77 35.64
CA TYR A 521 -5.60 13.86 36.51
C TYR A 521 -5.63 12.69 37.50
N THR A 522 -5.99 12.91 38.77
CA THR A 522 -5.97 11.83 39.79
C THR A 522 -7.34 11.55 40.41
N ASN A 523 -8.28 12.48 40.30
CA ASN A 523 -9.64 12.24 40.78
C ASN A 523 -10.34 11.22 39.89
N ARG A 524 -11.30 10.49 40.46
CA ARG A 524 -12.10 9.46 39.77
C ARG A 524 -13.42 9.99 39.19
N SER A 525 -13.57 11.31 39.14
CA SER A 525 -14.81 11.95 38.70
C SER A 525 -14.56 13.31 38.11
N ILE A 526 -15.40 13.72 37.15
CA ILE A 526 -15.38 15.06 36.56
C ILE A 526 -16.80 15.62 36.52
N ASP A 527 -16.95 16.88 36.92
CA ASP A 527 -18.20 17.63 36.76
C ASP A 527 -18.16 18.43 35.46
N MET A 528 -19.00 18.02 34.51
CA MET A 528 -19.06 18.60 33.16
C MET A 528 -19.45 20.08 33.17
N THR A 529 -20.19 20.54 34.20
CA THR A 529 -20.62 21.94 34.30
C THR A 529 -19.47 22.90 34.61
N THR A 530 -18.35 22.37 35.13
CA THR A 530 -17.16 23.18 35.48
C THR A 530 -16.25 23.45 34.27
N LEU A 531 -16.51 22.81 33.13
CA LEU A 531 -15.63 22.81 31.96
C LEU A 531 -15.90 23.95 30.96
N GLY A 532 -16.93 24.77 31.18
CA GLY A 532 -17.27 25.88 30.28
C GLY A 532 -17.70 25.44 28.88
N LEU A 533 -18.33 24.27 28.79
CA LEU A 533 -18.75 23.66 27.53
C LEU A 533 -19.96 24.37 26.89
N THR A 534 -20.05 24.32 25.57
CA THR A 534 -21.16 24.91 24.81
C THR A 534 -22.49 24.25 25.20
N ALA A 535 -23.45 25.02 25.68
CA ALA A 535 -24.74 24.47 26.05
C ALA A 535 -25.58 24.02 24.83
N GLY A 536 -26.37 22.96 25.01
CA GLY A 536 -27.36 22.53 24.02
C GLY A 536 -26.83 21.60 22.92
N ILE A 537 -25.60 21.12 23.04
CA ILE A 537 -24.99 20.15 22.12
C ILE A 537 -24.45 18.93 22.89
N ASP A 538 -24.11 17.87 22.16
CA ASP A 538 -23.50 16.67 22.72
C ASP A 538 -21.98 16.86 22.91
N HIS A 539 -21.45 16.38 24.03
CA HIS A 539 -20.03 16.38 24.36
C HIS A 539 -19.48 14.98 24.54
N PHE A 540 -18.20 14.78 24.24
CA PHE A 540 -17.59 13.44 24.21
C PHE A 540 -16.45 13.33 25.21
N VAL A 541 -16.55 12.40 26.16
CA VAL A 541 -15.55 12.15 27.18
C VAL A 541 -14.81 10.85 26.88
N ARG A 542 -13.48 10.90 26.91
CA ARG A 542 -12.61 9.71 26.83
C ARG A 542 -11.48 9.81 27.84
N LEU A 543 -11.02 8.66 28.31
CA LEU A 543 -9.90 8.59 29.26
C LEU A 543 -8.84 7.64 28.76
N ALA A 544 -7.60 7.89 29.15
CA ALA A 544 -6.54 6.91 29.16
C ALA A 544 -5.85 6.94 30.51
N PHE A 545 -5.39 5.78 30.98
CA PHE A 545 -4.45 5.74 32.09
C PHE A 545 -3.09 6.26 31.65
N ILE A 546 -2.36 6.90 32.54
CA ILE A 546 -0.97 7.32 32.33
C ILE A 546 -0.08 6.37 33.13
N ALA A 547 0.81 5.68 32.43
CA ALA A 547 1.83 4.80 33.02
C ALA A 547 3.20 5.20 32.46
N ASN A 548 4.21 5.29 33.34
CA ASN A 548 5.58 5.71 32.97
C ASN A 548 5.66 7.04 32.19
N GLY A 549 4.72 7.96 32.41
CA GLY A 549 4.67 9.25 31.74
C GLY A 549 4.05 9.25 30.34
N THR A 550 3.53 8.12 29.86
CA THR A 550 2.82 7.99 28.58
C THR A 550 1.40 7.48 28.79
N SER A 551 0.47 7.90 27.94
CA SER A 551 -0.88 7.33 27.94
C SER A 551 -0.90 5.90 27.43
N LEU A 552 -1.73 5.08 28.07
CA LEU A 552 -2.18 3.79 27.56
C LEU A 552 -3.30 4.01 26.52
N ASP A 553 -3.98 2.94 26.12
CA ASP A 553 -5.09 3.03 25.17
C ASP A 553 -6.19 3.96 25.68
N ILE A 554 -6.82 4.69 24.76
CA ILE A 554 -7.94 5.58 25.06
C ILE A 554 -9.25 4.79 25.01
N THR A 555 -10.14 5.05 25.97
CA THR A 555 -11.48 4.44 26.05
C THR A 555 -12.32 4.74 24.80
N LYS A 556 -13.38 3.96 24.62
CA LYS A 556 -14.48 4.38 23.75
C LYS A 556 -15.10 5.69 24.28
N PRO A 557 -15.61 6.57 23.40
CA PRO A 557 -16.27 7.80 23.81
C PRO A 557 -17.55 7.50 24.60
N VAL A 558 -17.72 8.25 25.68
CA VAL A 558 -18.99 8.40 26.38
C VAL A 558 -19.55 9.77 26.02
N THR A 559 -20.80 9.80 25.55
CA THR A 559 -21.48 11.04 25.19
C THR A 559 -22.24 11.59 26.39
N TRP A 560 -21.99 12.85 26.71
CA TRP A 560 -22.86 13.67 27.55
C TRP A 560 -23.80 14.45 26.62
N HIS A 561 -25.05 14.06 26.58
CA HIS A 561 -26.02 14.60 25.65
C HIS A 561 -26.46 16.01 26.03
N ALA A 562 -26.96 16.78 25.05
CA ALA A 562 -27.51 18.12 25.25
C ALA A 562 -28.60 18.21 26.35
N ASN A 563 -29.30 17.09 26.61
CA ASN A 563 -30.31 16.95 27.67
C ASN A 563 -29.74 16.53 29.04
N SER A 564 -28.41 16.57 29.21
CA SER A 564 -27.68 16.14 30.40
C SER A 564 -27.85 14.67 30.76
N SER A 565 -28.19 13.82 29.80
CA SER A 565 -28.14 12.36 29.95
C SER A 565 -26.82 11.79 29.41
N TRP A 566 -26.49 10.58 29.80
CA TRP A 566 -25.28 9.88 29.35
C TRP A 566 -25.62 8.78 28.37
N SER A 567 -24.76 8.60 27.35
CA SER A 567 -24.75 7.36 26.56
C SER A 567 -24.43 6.15 27.45
N GLN A 568 -24.68 4.94 26.95
CA GLN A 568 -24.52 3.70 27.72
C GLN A 568 -23.20 3.64 28.52
N LEU A 569 -23.36 3.68 29.85
CA LEU A 569 -22.31 3.46 30.84
C LEU A 569 -22.28 1.98 31.25
N TRP A 570 -21.26 1.57 32.00
CA TRP A 570 -21.14 0.20 32.45
C TRP A 570 -21.79 0.07 33.82
N ASP A 571 -22.69 -0.90 33.96
CA ASP A 571 -23.26 -1.27 35.25
C ASP A 571 -22.21 -2.09 35.99
N VAL A 572 -21.60 -1.50 37.02
CA VAL A 572 -20.79 -2.24 37.98
C VAL A 572 -21.74 -2.86 38.99
N VAL A 573 -21.83 -4.19 38.98
CA VAL A 573 -22.55 -4.99 39.99
C VAL A 573 -21.83 -4.89 41.33
#